data_AF-A0AA95L978-F1
#
_entry.id   AF-A0AA95L978-F1
#
_cell.length_a   1.000
_cell.length_b   1.000
_cell.length_c   1.000
_cell.angle_alpha   90.00
_cell.angle_beta   90.00
_cell.angle_gamma   90.00
#
_symmetry.space_group_name_H-M   'P 1'
#
loop_
_entity.id
_entity.type
_entity.pdbx_description
1 polymer ?
#
loop_
_entity_poly.entity_id
_entity_poly.type
_entity_poly.pdbx_seq_one_letter_code
_entity_poly.pdbx_strand_id
1 'polypeptide(L)'
;MSETLKGGDSVQFRYEMLDGSTAEFLRKKESNMREIVGKAYTELGRELKEAQERLSKNGYGCFEKWCESIGFNKMQANRLIQRYTLVTNCYEQKYLLEDLPVSLTYEIAKPSAESTEEKRQAKQAVLNGDIKTLKEYRELEQRLRDEQERRKRAEQDYESIRQAFVNTQEEQTQEGIHRIDTSTEINGTALEFSTTVRRLLQSYAYLQNYKTTFASMNEISRDEYEKSFDALISFATQVRKELQFTRQGDVIIEMEGM
;
A
#
# COMPACT_ATOMS: atom_id res chain seq x y z
N MET A 1 -23.29 -5.42 34.71
CA MET A 1 -23.20 -6.85 34.42
C MET A 1 -22.30 -7.02 33.22
N SER A 2 -21.07 -7.43 33.51
CA SER A 2 -20.01 -7.74 32.56
C SER A 2 -20.25 -9.12 31.95
N GLU A 3 -20.51 -9.19 30.65
CA GLU A 3 -20.38 -10.44 29.91
C GLU A 3 -19.50 -10.23 28.69
N THR A 4 -18.28 -10.75 28.83
CA THR A 4 -17.30 -10.98 27.80
C THR A 4 -17.86 -11.97 26.78
N LEU A 5 -18.44 -11.48 25.68
CA LEU A 5 -18.73 -12.33 24.53
C LEU A 5 -17.43 -12.58 23.76
N LYS A 6 -16.80 -13.70 24.10
CA LYS A 6 -15.80 -14.40 23.29
C LYS A 6 -16.33 -14.51 21.86
N GLY A 7 -15.44 -14.28 20.88
CA GLY A 7 -15.72 -14.52 19.47
C GLY A 7 -16.21 -15.95 19.27
N GLY A 8 -17.48 -16.08 18.92
CA GLY A 8 -18.06 -17.32 18.44
C GLY A 8 -18.06 -17.30 16.92
N ASP A 9 -17.56 -18.37 16.32
CA ASP A 9 -17.93 -18.72 14.94
C ASP A 9 -19.44 -18.53 14.79
N SER A 10 -19.86 -17.75 13.80
CA SER A 10 -21.27 -17.52 13.56
C SER A 10 -21.92 -18.86 13.22
N VAL A 11 -22.68 -19.41 14.16
CA VAL A 11 -23.53 -20.57 13.91
C VAL A 11 -24.60 -20.11 12.92
N GLN A 12 -24.32 -20.29 11.63
CA GLN A 12 -25.23 -19.89 10.58
C GLN A 12 -26.42 -20.85 10.56
N PHE A 13 -27.63 -20.29 10.58
CA PHE A 13 -28.85 -21.10 10.53
C PHE A 13 -28.92 -21.86 9.19
N ARG A 14 -29.11 -23.19 9.25
CA ARG A 14 -29.17 -24.04 8.06
C ARG A 14 -30.55 -23.98 7.41
N TYR A 15 -30.72 -23.05 6.48
CA TYR A 15 -31.94 -22.85 5.71
C TYR A 15 -32.36 -24.03 4.84
N GLU A 16 -31.41 -24.90 4.47
CA GLU A 16 -31.64 -26.09 3.65
C GLU A 16 -32.56 -27.12 4.33
N MET A 17 -32.76 -27.01 5.64
CA MET A 17 -33.65 -27.90 6.40
C MET A 17 -35.13 -27.51 6.30
N LEU A 18 -35.45 -26.42 5.61
CA LEU A 18 -36.80 -25.87 5.49
C LEU A 18 -37.30 -25.97 4.04
N ASP A 19 -38.62 -25.94 3.85
CA ASP A 19 -39.19 -25.72 2.53
C ASP A 19 -38.88 -24.30 2.03
N GLY A 20 -38.92 -24.11 0.71
CA GLY A 20 -38.54 -22.85 0.08
C GLY A 20 -39.34 -21.64 0.58
N SER A 21 -40.64 -21.82 0.85
CA SER A 21 -41.52 -20.73 1.30
C SER A 21 -41.21 -20.28 2.73
N THR A 22 -40.98 -21.24 3.63
CA THR A 22 -40.57 -20.95 5.01
C THR A 22 -39.18 -20.32 5.06
N ALA A 23 -38.23 -20.82 4.26
CA ALA A 23 -36.88 -20.27 4.17
C ALA A 23 -36.89 -18.81 3.68
N GLU A 24 -37.67 -18.50 2.65
CA GLU A 24 -37.83 -17.13 2.14
C GLU A 24 -38.48 -16.21 3.16
N PHE A 25 -39.55 -16.66 3.82
CA PHE A 25 -40.22 -15.91 4.87
C PHE A 25 -39.25 -15.52 6.00
N LEU A 26 -38.45 -16.47 6.50
CA LEU A 26 -37.48 -16.22 7.57
C LEU A 26 -36.38 -15.25 7.13
N ARG A 27 -35.83 -15.40 5.92
CA ARG A 27 -34.87 -14.44 5.36
C ARG A 27 -35.45 -13.03 5.27
N LYS A 28 -36.72 -12.91 4.89
CA LYS A 28 -37.40 -11.61 4.87
C LYS A 28 -37.54 -11.03 6.28
N LYS A 29 -37.86 -11.84 7.29
CA LYS A 29 -37.90 -11.40 8.69
C LYS A 29 -36.53 -10.96 9.19
N GLU A 30 -35.46 -11.69 8.88
CA GLU A 30 -34.09 -11.29 9.22
C GLU A 30 -33.70 -9.95 8.58
N SER A 31 -34.02 -9.76 7.30
CA SER A 31 -33.77 -8.49 6.59
C SER A 31 -34.53 -7.33 7.25
N ASN A 32 -35.82 -7.52 7.55
CA ASN A 32 -36.62 -6.50 8.22
C ASN A 32 -36.07 -6.16 9.61
N MET A 33 -35.67 -7.17 10.41
CA MET A 33 -35.09 -6.96 11.73
C MET A 33 -33.78 -6.16 11.63
N ARG A 34 -32.94 -6.47 10.65
CA ARG A 34 -31.69 -5.75 10.40
C ARG A 34 -31.92 -4.29 10.07
N GLU A 35 -32.88 -4.00 9.19
CA GLU A 35 -33.25 -2.62 8.83
C GLU A 35 -33.76 -1.83 10.05
N ILE A 36 -34.63 -2.44 10.86
CA ILE A 36 -35.15 -1.83 12.09
C ILE A 36 -34.00 -1.50 13.05
N VAL A 37 -33.12 -2.45 13.30
CA VAL A 37 -31.99 -2.29 14.23
C VAL A 37 -30.99 -1.24 13.70
N GLY A 38 -30.67 -1.28 12.41
CA GLY A 38 -29.76 -0.35 11.75
C GLY A 38 -30.21 1.10 11.88
N LYS A 39 -31.49 1.37 11.60
CA LYS A 39 -32.12 2.68 11.79
C LYS A 39 -32.15 3.07 13.26
N ALA A 40 -32.60 2.18 14.14
CA ALA A 40 -32.67 2.46 15.58
C ALA A 40 -31.32 2.90 16.16
N TYR A 41 -30.21 2.27 15.76
CA TYR A 41 -28.88 2.71 16.18
C TYR A 41 -28.45 4.05 15.59
N THR A 42 -28.84 4.39 14.36
CA THR A 42 -28.60 5.72 13.78
C THR A 42 -29.33 6.79 14.60
N GLU A 43 -30.61 6.56 14.88
CA GLU A 43 -31.48 7.48 15.62
C GLU A 43 -31.00 7.67 17.06
N LEU A 44 -30.63 6.60 17.77
CA LEU A 44 -30.03 6.70 19.11
C LEU A 44 -28.74 7.54 19.09
N GLY A 45 -27.90 7.38 18.06
CA GLY A 45 -26.70 8.19 17.89
C GLY A 45 -26.99 9.67 17.67
N ARG A 46 -28.08 10.01 16.96
CA ARG A 46 -28.55 11.40 16.79
C ARG A 46 -28.93 12.01 18.14
N GLU A 47 -29.83 11.36 18.89
CA GLU A 47 -30.31 11.89 20.18
C GLU A 47 -29.15 12.12 21.17
N LEU A 48 -28.21 11.16 21.23
CA LEU A 48 -27.00 11.29 22.05
C LEU A 48 -26.11 12.44 21.60
N LYS A 49 -25.96 12.65 20.28
CA LYS A 49 -25.15 13.75 19.72
C LYS A 49 -25.76 15.10 20.07
N GLU A 50 -27.06 15.27 19.86
CA GLU A 50 -27.77 16.52 20.16
C GLU A 50 -27.70 16.86 21.66
N ALA A 51 -27.90 15.87 22.53
CA ALA A 51 -27.73 16.04 23.97
C ALA A 51 -26.29 16.45 24.34
N GLN A 52 -25.28 15.80 23.75
CA GLN A 52 -23.86 16.14 23.96
C GLN A 52 -23.56 17.58 23.54
N GLU A 53 -24.01 17.99 22.36
CA GLU A 53 -23.80 19.34 21.83
C GLU A 53 -24.50 20.40 22.69
N ARG A 54 -25.75 20.13 23.12
CA ARG A 54 -26.51 21.04 23.98
C ARG A 54 -25.83 21.23 25.32
N LEU A 55 -25.36 20.17 25.97
CA LEU A 55 -24.64 20.26 27.24
C LEU A 55 -23.31 21.00 27.08
N SER A 56 -22.55 20.68 26.04
CA SER A 56 -21.28 21.34 25.73
C SER A 56 -21.45 22.84 25.47
N LYS A 57 -22.45 23.24 24.69
CA LYS A 57 -22.72 24.66 24.36
C LYS A 57 -23.06 25.49 25.58
N ASN A 58 -23.65 24.89 26.62
CA ASN A 58 -23.99 25.56 27.87
C ASN A 58 -22.91 25.39 28.96
N GLY A 59 -21.75 24.77 28.64
CA GLY A 59 -20.65 24.59 29.59
C GLY A 59 -20.87 23.49 30.63
N TYR A 60 -21.83 22.59 30.43
CA TYR A 60 -22.10 21.49 31.36
C TYR A 60 -21.24 20.26 31.04
N GLY A 61 -20.35 19.88 31.97
CA GLY A 61 -19.51 18.68 31.90
C GLY A 61 -20.17 17.38 32.38
N CYS A 62 -21.51 17.27 32.28
CA CYS A 62 -22.29 16.17 32.88
C CYS A 62 -22.80 15.13 31.86
N PHE A 63 -22.41 15.21 30.58
CA PHE A 63 -22.91 14.31 29.54
C PHE A 63 -22.70 12.83 29.87
N GLU A 64 -21.51 12.45 30.35
CA GLU A 64 -21.20 11.06 30.70
C GLU A 64 -22.05 10.57 31.87
N LYS A 65 -22.24 11.40 32.91
CA LYS A 65 -23.10 11.08 34.06
C LYS A 65 -24.57 10.93 33.65
N TRP A 66 -25.04 11.78 32.73
CA TRP A 66 -26.40 11.67 32.19
C TRP A 66 -26.58 10.39 31.38
N CYS A 67 -25.63 10.04 30.51
CA CYS A 67 -25.64 8.76 29.77
C CYS A 67 -25.75 7.57 30.73
N GLU A 68 -24.93 7.57 31.80
CA GLU A 68 -24.96 6.51 32.81
C GLU A 68 -26.33 6.42 33.51
N SER A 69 -26.97 7.56 33.82
CA SER A 69 -28.30 7.57 34.45
C SER A 69 -29.42 6.97 33.60
N ILE A 70 -29.27 7.00 32.26
CA ILE A 70 -30.23 6.39 31.32
C ILE A 70 -29.77 5.02 30.81
N GLY A 71 -28.73 4.44 31.42
CA GLY A 71 -28.26 3.08 31.13
C GLY A 71 -27.22 2.94 30.01
N PHE A 72 -26.70 4.04 29.46
CA PHE A 72 -25.60 4.02 28.49
C PHE A 72 -24.26 4.22 29.18
N ASN A 73 -23.32 3.30 28.97
CA ASN A 73 -21.94 3.58 29.35
C ASN A 73 -21.27 4.54 28.33
N LYS A 74 -20.22 5.24 28.79
CA LYS A 74 -19.43 6.18 27.96
C LYS A 74 -19.02 5.60 26.61
N MET A 75 -18.53 4.37 26.57
CA MET A 75 -18.03 3.76 25.33
C MET A 75 -19.16 3.51 24.33
N GLN A 76 -20.30 3.00 24.79
CA GLN A 76 -21.47 2.75 23.98
C GLN A 76 -22.05 4.06 23.43
N ALA A 77 -22.21 5.07 24.27
CA ALA A 77 -22.70 6.38 23.85
C ALA A 77 -21.80 7.00 22.75
N ASN A 78 -20.48 6.96 22.95
CA ASN A 78 -19.53 7.48 21.97
C ASN A 78 -19.54 6.69 20.65
N ARG A 79 -19.66 5.35 20.68
CA ARG A 79 -19.75 4.53 19.46
C ARG A 79 -20.99 4.86 18.64
N LEU A 80 -22.13 5.08 19.30
CA LEU A 80 -23.38 5.48 18.64
C LEU A 80 -23.27 6.87 18.02
N ILE A 81 -22.71 7.83 18.75
CA ILE A 81 -22.45 9.19 18.25
C ILE A 81 -21.51 9.16 17.03
N GLN A 82 -20.42 8.38 17.10
CA GLN A 82 -19.47 8.21 16.00
C GLN A 82 -20.14 7.59 14.78
N ARG A 83 -20.96 6.55 14.97
CA ARG A 83 -21.72 5.92 13.89
C ARG A 83 -22.70 6.90 13.25
N TYR A 84 -23.43 7.68 14.05
CA TYR A 84 -24.32 8.72 13.54
C TYR A 84 -23.54 9.75 12.71
N THR A 85 -22.42 10.24 13.22
CA THR A 85 -21.55 11.19 12.50
C THR A 85 -21.04 10.61 11.18
N LEU A 86 -20.67 9.33 11.13
CA LEU A 86 -20.31 8.65 9.89
C LEU A 86 -21.47 8.64 8.89
N VAL A 87 -22.67 8.24 9.31
CA VAL A 87 -23.86 8.19 8.46
C VAL A 87 -24.23 9.58 7.93
N THR A 88 -24.11 10.62 8.77
CA THR A 88 -24.34 12.01 8.37
C THR A 88 -23.31 12.48 7.34
N ASN A 89 -22.02 12.16 7.55
CA ASN A 89 -20.95 12.55 6.64
C ASN A 89 -20.97 11.78 5.32
N CYS A 90 -21.49 10.54 5.33
CA CYS A 90 -21.63 9.66 4.17
C CYS A 90 -23.11 9.49 3.82
N TYR A 91 -23.83 10.60 3.67
CA TYR A 91 -25.29 10.60 3.48
C TYR A 91 -25.75 9.75 2.29
N GLU A 92 -25.03 9.79 1.17
CA GLU A 92 -25.30 8.98 -0.02
C GLU A 92 -25.21 7.47 0.27
N GLN A 93 -24.37 7.07 1.22
CA GLN A 93 -24.18 5.69 1.66
C GLN A 93 -25.04 5.33 2.87
N LYS A 94 -25.99 6.19 3.29
CA LYS A 94 -26.80 5.96 4.50
C LYS A 94 -27.45 4.58 4.54
N TYR A 95 -28.14 4.19 3.47
CA TYR A 95 -28.84 2.89 3.42
C TYR A 95 -27.87 1.71 3.49
N LEU A 96 -26.71 1.81 2.83
CA LEU A 96 -25.65 0.82 2.92
C LEU A 96 -25.16 0.69 4.37
N LEU A 97 -24.81 1.81 5.01
CA LEU A 97 -24.30 1.86 6.38
C LEU A 97 -25.32 1.37 7.42
N GLU A 98 -26.62 1.55 7.16
CA GLU A 98 -27.69 1.04 8.01
C GLU A 98 -27.93 -0.47 7.86
N ASP A 99 -27.67 -1.04 6.68
CA ASP A 99 -27.78 -2.48 6.44
C ASP A 99 -26.54 -3.28 6.88
N LEU A 100 -25.37 -2.63 6.96
CA LEU A 100 -24.12 -3.28 7.38
C LEU A 100 -24.15 -3.75 8.84
N PRO A 101 -23.39 -4.81 9.18
CA PRO A 101 -23.23 -5.23 10.57
C PRO A 101 -22.74 -4.10 11.47
N VAL A 102 -23.39 -3.93 12.63
CA VAL A 102 -23.09 -2.84 13.57
C VAL A 102 -21.62 -2.83 13.99
N SER A 103 -21.03 -4.00 14.19
CA SER A 103 -19.61 -4.16 14.53
C SER A 103 -18.68 -3.59 13.45
N LEU A 104 -18.97 -3.80 12.17
CA LEU A 104 -18.23 -3.21 11.06
C LEU A 104 -18.41 -1.68 11.06
N THR A 105 -19.65 -1.19 11.17
CA THR A 105 -19.92 0.26 11.16
C THR A 105 -19.25 0.98 12.33
N TYR A 106 -19.15 0.35 13.51
CA TYR A 106 -18.40 0.90 14.63
C TYR A 106 -16.90 0.96 14.38
N GLU A 107 -16.32 0.01 13.66
CA GLU A 107 -14.89 0.06 13.35
C GLU A 107 -14.56 1.20 12.38
N ILE A 108 -15.33 1.35 11.29
CA ILE A 108 -15.10 2.40 10.30
C ILE A 108 -15.51 3.81 10.78
N ALA A 109 -16.33 3.89 11.83
CA ALA A 109 -16.72 5.16 12.46
C ALA A 109 -15.70 5.69 13.48
N LYS A 110 -14.69 4.89 13.87
CA LYS A 110 -13.66 5.35 14.81
C LYS A 110 -12.88 6.53 14.22
N PRO A 111 -12.47 7.51 15.04
CA PRO A 111 -11.58 8.58 14.59
C PRO A 111 -10.27 8.06 13.98
N SER A 112 -9.80 6.89 14.46
CA SER A 112 -8.60 6.25 13.96
C SER A 112 -8.79 5.46 12.66
N ALA A 113 -10.01 5.36 12.11
CA ALA A 113 -10.29 4.65 10.85
C ALA A 113 -9.69 5.36 9.61
N GLU A 114 -9.19 6.59 9.78
CA GLU A 114 -8.51 7.36 8.74
C GLU A 114 -7.09 7.76 9.16
N SER A 115 -6.56 7.17 10.25
CA SER A 115 -5.25 7.56 10.79
C SER A 115 -4.06 7.16 9.91
N THR A 116 -4.26 6.21 9.00
CA THR A 116 -3.24 5.77 8.05
C THR A 116 -3.89 5.52 6.69
N GLU A 117 -3.07 5.52 5.64
CA GLU A 117 -3.53 5.34 4.26
C GLU A 117 -4.23 3.99 4.05
N GLU A 118 -3.71 2.93 4.68
CA GLU A 118 -4.28 1.58 4.60
C GLU A 118 -5.69 1.53 5.19
N LYS A 119 -5.90 2.20 6.33
CA LYS A 119 -7.22 2.24 6.97
C LYS A 119 -8.22 3.06 6.17
N ARG A 120 -7.76 4.17 5.59
CA ARG A 120 -8.57 5.02 4.71
C ARG A 120 -9.04 4.23 3.48
N GLN A 121 -8.14 3.47 2.85
CA GLN A 121 -8.47 2.58 1.73
C GLN A 121 -9.46 1.47 2.15
N ALA A 122 -9.22 0.82 3.30
CA ALA A 122 -10.13 -0.20 3.80
C ALA A 122 -11.53 0.36 4.11
N LYS A 123 -11.61 1.56 4.70
CA LYS A 123 -12.88 2.28 4.92
C LYS A 123 -13.60 2.58 3.59
N GLN A 124 -12.86 3.04 2.58
CA GLN A 124 -13.43 3.32 1.26
C GLN A 124 -14.03 2.07 0.61
N ALA A 125 -13.36 0.91 0.72
CA ALA A 125 -13.88 -0.36 0.21
C ALA A 125 -15.23 -0.75 0.88
N VAL A 126 -15.40 -0.44 2.16
CA VAL A 126 -16.70 -0.63 2.85
C VAL A 126 -17.75 0.35 2.31
N LEU A 127 -17.40 1.63 2.12
CA LEU A 127 -18.32 2.64 1.59
C LEU A 127 -18.72 2.39 0.12
N ASN A 128 -17.88 1.69 -0.64
CA ASN A 128 -18.17 1.23 -1.99
C ASN A 128 -19.04 -0.03 -2.02
N GLY A 129 -19.20 -0.72 -0.89
CA GLY A 129 -19.94 -1.98 -0.79
C GLY A 129 -19.15 -3.24 -1.15
N ASP A 130 -17.84 -3.11 -1.39
CA ASP A 130 -16.92 -4.22 -1.69
C ASP A 130 -16.67 -5.11 -0.47
N ILE A 131 -16.79 -4.54 0.73
CA ILE A 131 -16.60 -5.22 2.02
C ILE A 131 -17.88 -5.10 2.84
N LYS A 132 -18.39 -6.25 3.30
CA LYS A 132 -19.64 -6.32 4.07
C LYS A 132 -19.47 -6.91 5.46
N THR A 133 -18.30 -7.49 5.74
CA THR A 133 -18.02 -8.11 7.04
C THR A 133 -16.81 -7.49 7.72
N LEU A 134 -16.79 -7.58 9.06
CA LEU A 134 -15.65 -7.13 9.86
C LEU A 134 -14.39 -7.96 9.56
N LYS A 135 -14.56 -9.25 9.22
CA LYS A 135 -13.44 -10.14 8.88
C LYS A 135 -12.73 -9.67 7.62
N GLU A 136 -13.47 -9.48 6.53
CA GLU A 136 -12.94 -8.95 5.26
C GLU A 136 -12.26 -7.59 5.44
N TYR A 137 -12.84 -6.71 6.26
CA TYR A 137 -12.25 -5.41 6.60
C TYR A 137 -10.87 -5.56 7.24
N ARG A 138 -10.74 -6.44 8.26
CA ARG A 138 -9.47 -6.68 8.95
C ARG A 138 -8.42 -7.33 8.04
N GLU A 139 -8.85 -8.28 7.21
CA GLU A 139 -7.97 -8.92 6.23
C GLU A 139 -7.45 -7.92 5.21
N LEU A 140 -8.31 -7.00 4.72
CA LEU A 140 -7.87 -5.94 3.81
C LEU A 140 -6.89 -4.98 4.50
N GLU A 141 -7.20 -4.50 5.72
CA GLU A 141 -6.29 -3.65 6.48
C GLU A 141 -4.90 -4.31 6.64
N GLN A 142 -4.86 -5.61 6.95
CA GLN A 142 -3.61 -6.33 7.11
C GLN A 142 -2.85 -6.43 5.78
N ARG A 143 -3.51 -6.83 4.69
CA ARG A 143 -2.86 -6.93 3.37
C ARG A 143 -2.26 -5.59 2.92
N LEU A 144 -2.97 -4.49 3.15
CA LEU A 144 -2.50 -3.15 2.79
C LEU A 144 -1.29 -2.71 3.63
N ARG A 145 -1.27 -3.06 4.93
CA ARG A 145 -0.10 -2.82 5.79
C ARG A 145 1.11 -3.61 5.32
N ASP A 146 0.94 -4.90 5.04
CA ASP A 146 2.03 -5.77 4.59
C ASP A 146 2.60 -5.31 3.24
N GLU A 147 1.75 -4.81 2.33
CA GLU A 147 2.19 -4.18 1.08
C GLU A 147 2.94 -2.88 1.32
N GLN A 148 2.45 -2.00 2.19
CA GLN A 148 3.12 -0.75 2.51
C GLN A 148 4.48 -0.97 3.18
N GLU A 149 4.58 -1.94 4.10
CA GLU A 149 5.85 -2.30 4.73
C GLU A 149 6.85 -2.87 3.73
N ARG A 150 6.39 -3.72 2.80
CA ARG A 150 7.24 -4.22 1.70
C ARG A 150 7.75 -3.09 0.82
N ARG A 151 6.90 -2.12 0.46
CA ARG A 151 7.31 -0.93 -0.30
C ARG A 151 8.34 -0.08 0.45
N LYS A 152 8.09 0.21 1.73
CA LYS A 152 9.03 0.97 2.56
C LYS A 152 10.40 0.30 2.68
N ARG A 153 10.44 -1.03 2.85
CA ARG A 153 11.71 -1.78 2.87
C ARG A 153 12.43 -1.66 1.52
N ALA A 154 11.71 -1.84 0.41
CA ALA A 154 12.29 -1.68 -0.91
C ALA A 154 12.83 -0.25 -1.16
N GLU A 155 12.13 0.78 -0.69
CA GLU A 155 12.59 2.18 -0.75
C GLU A 155 13.83 2.43 0.11
N GLN A 156 13.89 1.86 1.33
CA GLN A 156 15.04 1.95 2.21
C GLN A 156 16.27 1.24 1.64
N ASP A 157 16.08 0.05 1.06
CA ASP A 157 17.13 -0.70 0.40
C ASP A 157 17.66 0.11 -0.80
N TYR A 158 16.76 0.70 -1.60
CA TYR A 158 17.14 1.58 -2.72
C TYR A 158 17.95 2.79 -2.28
N GLU A 159 17.50 3.52 -1.23
CA GLU A 159 18.21 4.70 -0.75
C GLU A 159 19.57 4.34 -0.12
N SER A 160 19.66 3.21 0.58
CA SER A 160 20.92 2.72 1.15
C SER A 160 21.95 2.41 0.06
N ILE A 161 21.52 1.75 -1.02
CA ILE A 161 22.36 1.50 -2.20
C ILE A 161 22.77 2.81 -2.87
N ARG A 162 21.84 3.77 -2.99
CA ARG A 162 22.11 5.11 -3.55
C ARG A 162 23.13 5.90 -2.72
N GLN A 163 23.05 5.88 -1.40
CA GLN A 163 24.00 6.56 -0.53
C GLN A 163 25.38 5.92 -0.57
N ALA A 164 25.46 4.58 -0.54
CA ALA A 164 26.72 3.88 -0.74
C ALA A 164 27.38 4.27 -2.07
N PHE A 165 26.58 4.46 -3.13
CA PHE A 165 27.04 4.92 -4.43
C PHE A 165 27.60 6.36 -4.42
N VAL A 166 26.95 7.31 -3.71
CA VAL A 166 27.45 8.69 -3.60
C VAL A 166 28.79 8.73 -2.85
N ASN A 167 28.89 8.02 -1.73
CA ASN A 167 30.11 8.02 -0.91
C ASN A 167 31.32 7.45 -1.69
N THR A 168 31.13 6.39 -2.48
CA THR A 168 32.19 5.84 -3.33
C THR A 168 32.65 6.82 -4.43
N GLN A 169 31.78 7.72 -4.90
CA GLN A 169 32.18 8.75 -5.88
C GLN A 169 32.98 9.89 -5.26
N GLU A 170 32.63 10.33 -4.04
CA GLU A 170 33.38 11.36 -3.32
C GLU A 170 34.81 10.89 -2.96
N GLU A 171 34.96 9.62 -2.59
CA GLU A 171 36.28 9.00 -2.37
C GLU A 171 37.14 8.96 -3.65
N GLN A 172 36.54 8.66 -4.81
CA GLN A 172 37.28 8.56 -6.09
C GLN A 172 37.59 9.91 -6.76
N THR A 173 36.82 10.96 -6.49
CA THR A 173 37.08 12.31 -7.05
C THR A 173 38.14 13.09 -6.27
N GLN A 174 38.41 12.75 -5.01
CA GLN A 174 39.50 13.37 -4.24
C GLN A 174 40.90 12.85 -4.64
N GLU A 175 41.02 11.68 -5.27
CA GLU A 175 42.31 11.10 -5.66
C GLU A 175 42.86 11.54 -7.04
N GLY A 176 42.11 12.32 -7.82
CA GLY A 176 42.42 12.53 -9.24
C GLY A 176 42.46 13.99 -9.72
N ILE A 177 43.42 14.79 -9.27
CA ILE A 177 43.74 16.08 -9.92
C ILE A 177 45.17 16.06 -10.47
N HIS A 178 45.34 15.76 -11.76
CA HIS A 178 46.55 16.09 -12.52
C HIS A 178 46.22 16.49 -13.98
N ARG A 179 46.96 17.49 -14.49
CA ARG A 179 46.77 18.23 -15.78
C ARG A 179 46.88 17.32 -17.02
N ILE A 180 46.11 17.66 -18.06
CA ILE A 180 45.78 16.85 -19.26
C ILE A 180 46.47 17.42 -20.52
N ASP A 181 46.97 16.55 -21.40
CA ASP A 181 47.44 16.83 -22.78
C ASP A 181 46.75 15.85 -23.76
N THR A 182 46.77 16.02 -25.08
CA THR A 182 45.84 15.33 -26.05
C THR A 182 45.83 13.79 -26.04
N SER A 183 46.91 13.10 -25.64
CA SER A 183 46.91 11.64 -25.37
C SER A 183 45.97 11.24 -24.21
N THR A 184 45.72 12.18 -23.32
CA THR A 184 44.82 12.09 -22.18
C THR A 184 43.35 12.29 -22.58
N GLU A 185 43.01 12.78 -23.77
CA GLU A 185 41.61 12.82 -24.25
C GLU A 185 41.10 11.43 -24.67
N ILE A 186 41.91 10.63 -25.37
CA ILE A 186 41.54 9.25 -25.74
C ILE A 186 41.51 8.35 -24.49
N ASN A 187 42.47 8.53 -23.59
CA ASN A 187 42.47 7.81 -22.31
C ASN A 187 41.37 8.30 -21.36
N GLY A 188 41.05 9.59 -21.39
CA GLY A 188 39.98 10.22 -20.60
C GLY A 188 38.60 9.77 -21.06
N THR A 189 38.37 9.70 -22.39
CA THR A 189 37.14 9.14 -22.96
C THR A 189 37.01 7.64 -22.72
N ALA A 190 38.12 6.89 -22.74
CA ALA A 190 38.12 5.48 -22.34
C ALA A 190 37.78 5.30 -20.83
N LEU A 191 38.31 6.17 -19.97
CA LEU A 191 38.01 6.17 -18.54
C LEU A 191 36.56 6.59 -18.28
N GLU A 192 36.05 7.62 -18.96
CA GLU A 192 34.67 8.08 -18.88
C GLU A 192 33.70 7.01 -19.39
N PHE A 193 34.03 6.35 -20.50
CA PHE A 193 33.27 5.21 -21.03
C PHE A 193 33.24 4.06 -20.02
N SER A 194 34.40 3.63 -19.51
CA SER A 194 34.51 2.57 -18.49
C SER A 194 33.73 2.92 -17.22
N THR A 195 33.81 4.17 -16.78
CA THR A 195 33.07 4.67 -15.61
C THR A 195 31.58 4.67 -15.88
N THR A 196 31.14 5.09 -17.06
CA THR A 196 29.72 5.13 -17.44
C THR A 196 29.14 3.73 -17.60
N VAL A 197 29.88 2.79 -18.23
CA VAL A 197 29.48 1.38 -18.33
C VAL A 197 29.42 0.74 -16.94
N ARG A 198 30.42 0.99 -16.08
CA ARG A 198 30.40 0.49 -14.70
C ARG A 198 29.22 1.07 -13.90
N ARG A 199 28.93 2.36 -14.07
CA ARG A 199 27.78 3.06 -13.47
C ARG A 199 26.46 2.44 -13.92
N LEU A 200 26.30 2.14 -15.20
CA LEU A 200 25.12 1.48 -15.75
C LEU A 200 24.96 0.05 -15.19
N LEU A 201 26.03 -0.74 -15.19
CA LEU A 201 25.98 -2.11 -14.65
C LEU A 201 25.65 -2.11 -13.15
N GLN A 202 26.20 -1.16 -12.40
CA GLN A 202 25.91 -1.00 -10.97
C GLN A 202 24.49 -0.49 -10.72
N SER A 203 23.99 0.47 -11.51
CA SER A 203 22.63 1.00 -11.36
C SER A 203 21.55 -0.06 -11.59
N TYR A 204 21.87 -1.19 -12.21
CA TYR A 204 20.95 -2.30 -12.45
C TYR A 204 21.41 -3.63 -11.84
N ALA A 205 22.46 -3.64 -11.02
CA ALA A 205 22.96 -4.85 -10.37
C ALA A 205 21.90 -5.52 -9.48
N TYR A 206 20.97 -4.72 -8.93
CA TYR A 206 19.84 -5.21 -8.15
C TYR A 206 18.98 -6.22 -8.92
N LEU A 207 18.87 -6.12 -10.26
CA LEU A 207 18.08 -7.02 -11.09
C LEU A 207 18.48 -8.49 -10.91
N GLN A 208 19.72 -8.77 -10.52
CA GLN A 208 20.21 -10.12 -10.23
C GLN A 208 19.47 -10.79 -9.06
N ASN A 209 18.88 -10.00 -8.16
CA ASN A 209 18.16 -10.48 -6.97
C ASN A 209 16.64 -10.53 -7.15
N TYR A 210 16.11 -10.05 -8.28
CA TYR A 210 14.66 -10.00 -8.58
C TYR A 210 14.16 -11.20 -9.40
N LYS A 211 14.79 -12.37 -9.24
CA LYS A 211 14.48 -13.58 -10.01
C LYS A 211 12.99 -13.97 -9.94
N THR A 212 12.38 -13.84 -8.77
CA THR A 212 10.96 -14.12 -8.55
C THR A 212 10.04 -13.07 -9.17
N THR A 213 10.46 -11.80 -9.20
CA THR A 213 9.69 -10.68 -9.76
C THR A 213 9.70 -10.68 -11.29
N PHE A 214 10.81 -11.10 -11.92
CA PHE A 214 10.87 -11.37 -13.36
C PHE A 214 9.95 -12.52 -13.78
N ALA A 215 9.75 -13.52 -12.91
CA ALA A 215 8.87 -14.64 -13.19
C ALA A 215 7.38 -14.23 -13.26
N SER A 216 6.96 -13.27 -12.43
CA SER A 216 5.58 -12.76 -12.36
C SER A 216 5.32 -11.52 -13.24
N MET A 217 6.28 -11.13 -14.07
CA MET A 217 6.23 -9.94 -14.92
C MET A 217 5.35 -10.15 -16.16
N ASN A 218 4.68 -9.09 -16.64
CA ASN A 218 3.92 -9.15 -17.89
C ASN A 218 4.83 -9.35 -19.12
N GLU A 219 4.30 -9.94 -20.19
CA GLU A 219 5.10 -10.29 -21.38
C GLU A 219 5.71 -9.08 -22.09
N ILE A 220 4.99 -7.95 -22.13
CA ILE A 220 5.43 -6.73 -22.81
C ILE A 220 6.72 -6.19 -22.19
N SER A 221 6.72 -6.02 -20.88
CA SER A 221 7.88 -5.45 -20.20
C SER A 221 9.04 -6.47 -20.15
N ARG A 222 8.76 -7.79 -20.19
CA ARG A 222 9.80 -8.82 -20.33
C ARG A 222 10.48 -8.72 -21.69
N ASP A 223 9.71 -8.62 -22.76
CA ASP A 223 10.21 -8.44 -24.12
C ASP A 223 11.05 -7.15 -24.26
N GLU A 224 10.67 -6.07 -23.58
CA GLU A 224 11.45 -4.82 -23.57
C GLU A 224 12.83 -4.99 -22.90
N TYR A 225 12.91 -5.74 -21.80
CA TYR A 225 14.19 -6.06 -21.16
C TYR A 225 15.06 -6.94 -22.06
N GLU A 226 14.50 -8.00 -22.65
CA GLU A 226 15.23 -8.90 -23.55
C GLU A 226 15.82 -8.13 -24.75
N LYS A 227 15.01 -7.32 -25.44
CA LYS A 227 15.47 -6.48 -26.56
C LYS A 227 16.58 -5.51 -26.15
N SER A 228 16.46 -4.92 -24.96
CA SER A 228 17.48 -4.01 -24.43
C SER A 228 18.79 -4.72 -24.13
N PHE A 229 18.74 -5.94 -23.58
CA PHE A 229 19.93 -6.77 -23.36
C PHE A 229 20.58 -7.21 -24.67
N ASP A 230 19.79 -7.65 -25.64
CA ASP A 230 20.28 -8.02 -26.97
C ASP A 230 20.99 -6.84 -27.66
N ALA A 231 20.42 -5.64 -27.58
CA ALA A 231 21.03 -4.43 -28.12
C ALA A 231 22.37 -4.11 -27.45
N LEU A 232 22.44 -4.21 -26.11
CA LEU A 232 23.68 -3.99 -25.35
C LEU A 232 24.76 -5.02 -25.70
N ILE A 233 24.40 -6.31 -25.80
CA ILE A 233 25.31 -7.38 -26.18
C ILE A 233 25.83 -7.16 -27.60
N SER A 234 24.95 -6.82 -28.54
CA SER A 234 25.31 -6.54 -29.93
C SER A 234 26.29 -5.36 -30.02
N PHE A 235 25.97 -4.25 -29.35
CA PHE A 235 26.84 -3.07 -29.29
C PHE A 235 28.22 -3.40 -28.72
N ALA A 236 28.26 -4.08 -27.56
CA ALA A 236 29.52 -4.46 -26.91
C ALA A 236 30.36 -5.38 -27.80
N THR A 237 29.72 -6.32 -28.50
CA THR A 237 30.40 -7.24 -29.43
C THR A 237 31.00 -6.48 -30.62
N GLN A 238 30.26 -5.52 -31.18
CA GLN A 238 30.71 -4.72 -32.31
C GLN A 238 31.88 -3.81 -31.94
N VAL A 239 31.79 -3.09 -30.82
CA VAL A 239 32.89 -2.26 -30.32
C VAL A 239 34.14 -3.09 -30.02
N ARG A 240 33.98 -4.28 -29.44
CA ARG A 240 35.11 -5.18 -29.16
C ARG A 240 35.82 -5.65 -30.44
N LYS A 241 35.07 -5.87 -31.52
CA LYS A 241 35.63 -6.26 -32.83
C LYS A 241 36.49 -5.13 -33.41
N GLU A 242 36.02 -3.90 -33.36
CA GLU A 242 36.77 -2.72 -33.83
C GLU A 242 38.07 -2.52 -33.06
N LEU A 243 38.06 -2.71 -31.73
CA LEU A 243 39.25 -2.63 -30.88
C LEU A 243 40.30 -3.73 -31.17
N GLN A 244 39.87 -4.89 -31.67
CA GLN A 244 40.79 -5.96 -32.06
C GLN A 244 41.43 -5.72 -33.43
N PHE A 245 40.72 -5.06 -34.34
CA PHE A 245 41.22 -4.71 -35.67
C PHE A 245 42.38 -3.69 -35.59
N THR A 246 42.32 -2.75 -34.64
CA THR A 246 43.36 -1.73 -34.45
C THR A 246 44.69 -2.30 -33.96
N ARG A 247 44.68 -3.38 -33.16
CA ARG A 247 45.92 -4.02 -32.65
C ARG A 247 46.70 -4.81 -33.70
N GLN A 248 46.06 -5.19 -34.81
CA GLN A 248 46.67 -6.03 -35.84
C GLN A 248 47.32 -5.22 -36.96
N GLY A 249 47.06 -3.90 -37.04
CA GLY A 249 47.68 -2.97 -37.99
C GLY A 249 49.03 -2.39 -37.54
N ASP A 250 49.44 -2.60 -36.29
CA ASP A 250 50.68 -2.05 -35.70
C ASP A 250 51.88 -3.01 -35.74
N VAL A 251 51.78 -4.13 -36.45
CA VAL A 251 52.92 -5.02 -36.76
C VAL A 251 53.18 -4.92 -38.27
N ILE A 252 54.41 -4.54 -38.67
CA ILE A 252 54.92 -4.20 -40.05
C ILE A 252 55.01 -2.64 -40.16
N ILE A 253 56.14 -1.92 -40.01
CA ILE A 253 57.56 -2.11 -40.36
C ILE A 253 58.44 -1.18 -39.49
N GLU A 254 59.47 -1.68 -38.81
CA GLU A 254 60.75 -0.96 -38.63
C GLU A 254 61.85 -1.87 -39.20
N MET A 255 62.39 -1.50 -40.37
CA MET A 255 63.69 -0.86 -40.58
C MET A 255 64.82 -1.87 -40.80
N GLU A 256 65.36 -1.89 -42.02
CA GLU A 256 66.81 -1.96 -42.20
C GLU A 256 67.20 -1.21 -43.46
N GLY A 257 68.10 -0.23 -43.30
CA GLY A 257 68.68 0.52 -44.39
C GLY A 257 69.85 -0.22 -45.03
N MET A 258 69.95 -0.07 -46.35
CA MET A 258 71.20 0.05 -47.11
C MET A 258 70.95 0.99 -48.29
#